data_AF-A0A7C4P351-F1
#
_entry.id   AF-A0A7C4P351-F1
#
_cell.length_a   1.000
_cell.length_b   1.000
_cell.length_c   1.000
_cell.angle_alpha   90.00
_cell.angle_beta   90.00
_cell.angle_gamma   90.00
#
_symmetry.space_group_name_H-M   'P 1'
#
loop_
_entity.id
_entity.type
_entity.pdbx_description
1 polymer ?
#
loop_
_entity_poly.entity_id
_entity_poly.type
_entity_poly.pdbx_seq_one_letter_code
_entity_poly.pdbx_strand_id
1 'polypeptide(L)'
;MNQQAKEHILHFWTRNLVEKPGAYSFNLFLFLSFGLLYSFRVLQSPFILLVFGIITPIILTICLYHMSGVSLQHLLPKAFHKKTSRVFLALLDCSIITLLGILIYRDILNFFFFRFLQTVLLPVLYLIMLRVMLISEHN
;
A
#
# COMPACT_ATOMS: atom_id res chain seq x y z
N MET A 1 -17.08 -29.38 -12.83
CA MET A 1 -16.63 -28.64 -11.64
C MET A 1 -15.14 -28.91 -11.47
N ASN A 2 -14.26 -28.09 -12.06
CA ASN A 2 -12.82 -28.29 -11.94
C ASN A 2 -12.18 -27.09 -11.25
N GLN A 3 -11.88 -27.32 -9.96
CA GLN A 3 -10.83 -26.69 -9.15
C GLN A 3 -10.44 -25.27 -9.57
N GLN A 4 -11.17 -24.27 -9.06
CA GLN A 4 -10.58 -22.94 -8.82
C GLN A 4 -9.35 -23.16 -7.94
N ALA A 5 -8.16 -23.00 -8.51
CA ALA A 5 -6.94 -22.88 -7.74
C ALA A 5 -7.22 -21.87 -6.62
N LYS A 6 -6.92 -22.25 -5.37
CA LYS A 6 -7.16 -21.43 -4.18
C LYS A 6 -6.43 -20.10 -4.38
N GLU A 7 -7.14 -19.07 -4.83
CA GLU A 7 -6.54 -17.79 -5.16
C GLU A 7 -5.87 -17.26 -3.90
N HIS A 8 -4.58 -16.90 -4.00
CA HIS A 8 -3.84 -16.44 -2.84
C HIS A 8 -4.52 -15.15 -2.32
N ILE A 9 -4.77 -15.07 -1.00
CA ILE A 9 -5.57 -14.00 -0.40
C ILE A 9 -5.09 -12.59 -0.81
N LEU A 10 -3.77 -12.41 -0.98
CA LEU A 10 -3.17 -11.13 -1.39
C LEU A 10 -3.47 -10.77 -2.86
N HIS A 11 -3.60 -11.77 -3.73
CA HIS A 11 -4.01 -11.58 -5.11
C HIS A 11 -5.49 -11.17 -5.17
N PHE A 12 -6.34 -11.84 -4.38
CA PHE A 12 -7.76 -11.46 -4.22
C PHE A 12 -7.93 -10.01 -3.71
N TRP A 13 -7.14 -9.60 -2.70
CA TRP A 13 -7.17 -8.21 -2.22
C TRP A 13 -6.70 -7.23 -3.28
N THR A 14 -5.59 -7.53 -3.97
CA THR A 14 -5.10 -6.68 -5.06
C THR A 14 -6.18 -6.45 -6.11
N ARG A 15 -6.81 -7.52 -6.59
CA ARG A 15 -7.91 -7.44 -7.56
C ARG A 15 -9.06 -6.56 -7.08
N ASN A 16 -9.55 -6.76 -5.86
CA ASN A 16 -10.63 -5.94 -5.32
C ASN A 16 -10.22 -4.47 -5.12
N LEU A 17 -8.95 -4.20 -4.82
CA LEU A 17 -8.44 -2.86 -4.62
C LEU A 17 -8.27 -2.07 -5.92
N VAL A 18 -7.85 -2.72 -7.02
CA VAL A 18 -7.41 -2.01 -8.23
C VAL A 18 -7.92 -2.52 -9.59
N GLU A 19 -8.53 -3.72 -9.68
CA GLU A 19 -8.94 -4.31 -10.96
C GLU A 19 -10.11 -3.54 -11.59
N LYS A 20 -11.20 -3.35 -10.82
CA LYS A 20 -12.38 -2.63 -11.31
C LYS A 20 -12.13 -1.12 -11.30
N PRO A 21 -12.34 -0.40 -12.42
CA PRO A 21 -12.12 1.06 -12.48
C PRO A 21 -12.86 1.85 -11.40
N GLY A 22 -14.09 1.42 -11.07
CA GLY A 22 -14.89 2.03 -10.00
C GLY A 22 -14.29 1.84 -8.61
N ALA A 23 -13.82 0.62 -8.29
CA ALA A 23 -13.19 0.33 -7.01
C ALA A 23 -11.86 1.09 -6.86
N TYR A 24 -11.04 1.11 -7.91
CA TYR A 24 -9.80 1.88 -7.94
C TYR A 24 -10.05 3.38 -7.70
N SER A 25 -11.01 3.95 -8.43
CA SER A 25 -11.32 5.39 -8.33
C SER A 25 -11.87 5.74 -6.95
N PHE A 26 -12.72 4.87 -6.38
CA PHE A 26 -13.23 5.03 -5.02
C PHE A 26 -12.12 4.98 -3.97
N ASN A 27 -11.23 3.99 -4.04
CA ASN A 27 -10.10 3.86 -3.11
C ASN A 27 -9.15 5.06 -3.21
N LEU A 28 -8.86 5.52 -4.44
CA LEU A 28 -8.04 6.70 -4.68
C LEU A 28 -8.70 7.97 -4.11
N PHE A 29 -10.00 8.14 -4.33
CA PHE A 29 -10.77 9.23 -3.75
C PHE A 29 -10.76 9.21 -2.22
N LEU A 30 -10.93 8.03 -1.60
CA LEU A 30 -10.87 7.88 -0.14
C LEU A 30 -9.51 8.29 0.42
N PHE A 31 -8.41 7.81 -0.17
CA PHE A 31 -7.06 8.14 0.30
C PHE A 31 -6.74 9.62 0.14
N LEU A 32 -7.10 10.21 -1.00
CA LEU A 32 -6.95 11.64 -1.21
C LEU A 32 -7.77 12.43 -0.19
N SER A 33 -9.05 12.10 -0.01
CA SER A 33 -9.95 12.86 0.86
C SER A 33 -9.51 12.79 2.33
N PHE A 34 -9.43 11.60 2.90
CA PHE A 34 -9.09 11.44 4.33
C PHE A 34 -7.64 11.81 4.63
N GLY A 35 -6.71 11.49 3.73
CA GLY A 35 -5.31 11.85 3.89
C GLY A 35 -5.09 13.37 3.81
N LEU A 36 -5.74 14.07 2.87
CA LEU A 36 -5.66 15.54 2.81
C LEU A 36 -6.27 16.17 4.05
N LEU A 37 -7.48 15.76 4.46
CA LEU A 37 -8.13 16.28 5.66
C LEU A 37 -7.26 16.10 6.92
N TYR A 38 -6.61 14.95 7.07
CA TYR A 38 -5.68 14.71 8.16
C TYR A 38 -4.41 15.57 8.06
N SER A 39 -3.83 15.68 6.87
CA SER A 39 -2.59 16.42 6.60
C SER A 39 -2.74 17.92 6.82
N PHE A 40 -3.90 18.49 6.48
CA PHE A 40 -4.21 19.90 6.73
C PHE A 40 -4.73 20.19 8.15
N ARG A 41 -4.75 19.18 9.03
CA ARG A 41 -5.29 19.29 10.40
C ARG A 41 -6.79 19.62 10.46
N VAL A 42 -7.54 19.41 9.38
CA VAL A 42 -8.99 19.59 9.39
C VAL A 42 -9.67 18.48 10.20
N LEU A 43 -9.17 17.25 10.09
CA LEU A 43 -9.70 16.08 10.79
C LEU A 43 -8.56 15.27 11.44
N GLN A 44 -8.14 15.67 12.64
CA GLN A 44 -7.00 15.07 13.36
C GLN A 44 -7.40 13.93 14.29
N SER A 45 -8.04 12.89 13.74
CA SER A 45 -8.37 11.71 14.54
C SER A 45 -7.20 10.71 14.53
N PRO A 46 -6.78 10.17 15.70
CA PRO A 46 -5.83 9.05 15.76
C PRO A 46 -6.28 7.84 14.94
N PHE A 47 -7.59 7.61 14.82
CA PHE A 47 -8.14 6.53 14.00
C PHE A 47 -7.83 6.71 12.51
N ILE A 48 -7.83 7.96 12.01
CA ILE A 48 -7.52 8.25 10.61
C ILE A 48 -6.04 7.97 10.34
N LEU A 49 -5.16 8.41 11.25
CA LEU A 49 -3.74 8.09 11.16
C LEU A 49 -3.50 6.58 11.20
N LEU A 50 -4.18 5.86 12.09
CA LEU A 50 -4.05 4.41 12.20
C LEU A 50 -4.50 3.70 10.92
N VAL A 51 -5.70 4.03 10.42
CA VAL A 51 -6.27 3.35 9.25
C VAL A 51 -5.55 3.74 7.96
N PHE A 52 -5.42 5.03 7.69
CA PHE A 52 -4.90 5.55 6.42
C PHE A 52 -3.39 5.76 6.42
N GLY A 53 -2.78 5.99 7.57
CA GLY A 53 -1.34 6.18 7.70
C GLY A 53 -0.57 4.92 8.09
N ILE A 54 -1.20 3.87 8.64
CA ILE A 54 -0.48 2.67 9.08
C ILE A 54 -1.05 1.42 8.43
N ILE A 55 -2.28 1.04 8.77
CA ILE A 55 -2.87 -0.25 8.37
C ILE A 55 -2.95 -0.37 6.84
N THR A 56 -3.51 0.65 6.18
CA THR A 56 -3.70 0.60 4.73
C THR A 56 -2.37 0.58 3.97
N PRO A 57 -1.40 1.48 4.25
CA PRO A 57 -0.07 1.39 3.66
C PRO A 57 0.60 0.03 3.88
N ILE A 58 0.49 -0.58 5.06
CA ILE A 58 1.03 -1.93 5.34
C ILE A 58 0.40 -2.98 4.42
N ILE A 59 -0.94 -3.00 4.30
CA ILE A 59 -1.64 -3.95 3.43
C ILE A 59 -1.19 -3.78 1.98
N LEU A 60 -1.12 -2.52 1.50
CA LEU A 60 -0.69 -2.21 0.14
C LEU A 60 0.77 -2.61 -0.10
N THR A 61 1.68 -2.37 0.85
CA THR A 61 3.07 -2.83 0.78
C THR A 61 3.14 -4.36 0.64
N ILE A 62 2.42 -5.10 1.49
CA ILE A 62 2.43 -6.57 1.43
C ILE A 62 1.89 -7.06 0.07
N CYS A 63 0.83 -6.43 -0.45
CA CYS A 63 0.32 -6.75 -1.78
C CYS A 63 1.35 -6.46 -2.87
N LEU A 64 2.05 -5.32 -2.83
CA LEU A 64 3.06 -4.93 -3.82
C LEU A 64 4.23 -5.92 -3.86
N TYR A 65 4.75 -6.31 -2.70
CA TYR A 65 5.86 -7.27 -2.62
C TYR A 65 5.43 -8.68 -3.06
N HIS A 66 4.16 -9.03 -2.90
CA HIS A 66 3.61 -10.26 -3.46
C HIS A 66 3.54 -10.19 -5.00
N MET A 67 2.87 -9.16 -5.54
CA MET A 67 2.67 -8.98 -6.98
C MET A 67 3.98 -8.79 -7.73
N SER A 68 4.95 -8.07 -7.18
CA SER A 68 6.28 -7.92 -7.79
C SER A 68 7.02 -9.24 -7.99
N GLY A 69 6.75 -10.24 -7.15
CA GLY A 69 7.27 -11.59 -7.30
C GLY A 69 6.61 -12.42 -8.40
N VAL A 70 5.42 -12.02 -8.84
CA VAL A 70 4.62 -12.67 -9.89
C VAL A 70 4.84 -11.96 -11.23
N SER A 71 4.59 -10.65 -11.28
CA SER A 71 4.55 -9.87 -12.53
C SER A 71 5.92 -9.32 -12.96
N LEU A 72 6.80 -8.93 -12.02
CA LEU A 72 8.07 -8.23 -12.31
C LEU A 72 9.32 -9.09 -12.14
N GLN A 73 9.16 -10.41 -12.06
CA GLN A 73 10.27 -11.30 -11.76
C GLN A 73 11.42 -11.18 -12.76
N HIS A 74 11.16 -10.81 -14.02
CA HIS A 74 12.16 -10.67 -15.07
C HIS A 74 12.87 -9.30 -15.11
N LEU A 75 12.29 -8.27 -14.49
CA LEU A 75 12.81 -6.89 -14.46
C LEU A 75 13.57 -6.56 -13.17
N LEU A 76 13.40 -7.36 -12.12
CA LEU A 76 14.04 -7.14 -10.83
C LEU A 76 15.49 -7.65 -10.81
N PRO A 77 16.40 -6.98 -10.09
CA PRO A 77 17.76 -7.49 -9.89
C PRO A 77 17.74 -8.86 -9.20
N LYS A 78 18.67 -9.76 -9.53
CA LYS A 78 18.76 -11.14 -8.99
C LYS A 78 18.61 -11.25 -7.46
N ALA A 79 19.04 -10.24 -6.71
CA ALA A 79 18.88 -10.14 -5.26
C ALA A 79 17.41 -10.12 -4.78
N PHE A 80 16.48 -9.65 -5.61
CA PHE A 80 15.04 -9.52 -5.31
C PHE A 80 14.20 -10.71 -5.82
N HIS A 81 14.80 -11.67 -6.54
CA HIS A 81 14.09 -12.88 -6.98
C HIS A 81 13.80 -13.84 -5.83
N LYS A 82 14.64 -13.84 -4.79
CA LYS A 82 14.45 -14.72 -3.63
C LYS A 82 13.24 -14.25 -2.82
N LYS A 83 12.30 -15.18 -2.58
CA LYS A 83 11.10 -14.93 -1.75
C LYS A 83 11.46 -14.35 -0.38
N THR A 84 12.51 -14.87 0.26
CA THR A 84 12.98 -14.40 1.57
C THR A 84 13.42 -12.93 1.55
N SER A 85 14.08 -12.50 0.46
CA SER A 85 14.52 -11.11 0.29
C SER A 85 13.33 -10.16 0.20
N ARG A 86 12.33 -10.50 -0.63
CA ARG A 86 11.09 -9.72 -0.75
C ARG A 86 10.32 -9.63 0.55
N VAL A 87 10.21 -10.74 1.29
CA VAL A 87 9.55 -10.75 2.61
C VAL A 87 10.29 -9.85 3.60
N PHE A 88 11.62 -9.94 3.65
CA PHE A 88 12.43 -9.10 4.53
C PHE A 88 12.26 -7.60 4.22
N LEU A 89 12.29 -7.23 2.94
CA LEU A 89 12.08 -5.86 2.49
C LEU A 89 10.67 -5.36 2.81
N ALA A 90 9.65 -6.19 2.57
CA ALA A 90 8.27 -5.86 2.95
C ALA A 90 8.15 -5.60 4.46
N LEU A 91 8.79 -6.41 5.30
CA LEU A 91 8.80 -6.22 6.75
C LEU A 91 9.53 -4.94 7.15
N LEU A 92 10.66 -4.63 6.51
CA LEU A 92 11.41 -3.41 6.74
C LEU A 92 10.55 -2.18 6.40
N ASP A 93 9.93 -2.15 5.22
CA ASP A 93 9.04 -1.07 4.82
C ASP A 93 7.83 -0.94 5.77
N CYS A 94 7.22 -2.06 6.18
CA CYS A 94 6.13 -2.05 7.17
C CYS A 94 6.58 -1.48 8.52
N SER A 95 7.80 -1.80 8.95
CA SER A 95 8.37 -1.26 10.19
C SER A 95 8.61 0.25 10.10
N ILE A 96 9.11 0.74 8.96
CA ILE A 96 9.31 2.17 8.71
C ILE A 96 7.97 2.90 8.70
N ILE A 97 6.97 2.38 7.98
CA ILE A 97 5.61 2.93 7.95
C ILE A 97 5.04 3.01 9.36
N THR A 98 5.16 1.94 10.15
CA THR A 98 4.65 1.91 11.53
C THR A 98 5.38 2.94 12.41
N LEU A 99 6.71 2.99 12.32
CA LEU A 99 7.53 3.93 13.07
C LEU A 99 7.16 5.39 12.74
N LEU A 100 7.02 5.72 11.45
CA LEU A 100 6.60 7.05 11.00
C LEU A 100 5.22 7.41 11.56
N GLY A 101 4.26 6.48 11.49
CA GLY A 101 2.93 6.68 12.09
C GLY A 101 3.00 6.97 13.59
N ILE A 102 3.82 6.23 14.34
CA ILE A 102 4.00 6.46 15.78
C ILE A 102 4.65 7.81 16.05
N LEU A 103 5.67 8.20 15.27
CA LEU A 103 6.34 9.50 15.43
C LEU A 103 5.42 10.68 15.12
N ILE A 104 4.49 10.52 14.16
CA ILE A 104 3.44 11.50 13.88
C ILE A 104 2.45 11.55 15.04
N TYR A 105 2.02 10.39 15.57
CA TYR A 105 1.09 10.30 16.69
C TYR A 105 1.63 10.95 17.97
N ARG A 106 2.93 10.84 18.23
CA ARG A 106 3.62 11.44 19.40
C ARG A 106 4.02 12.90 19.17
N ASP A 107 3.56 13.53 18.10
CA ASP A 107 3.88 14.89 17.70
C ASP A 107 5.36 15.19 17.38
N ILE A 108 6.24 14.18 17.35
CA ILE A 108 7.68 14.33 17.07
C ILE A 108 7.91 14.72 15.60
N LEU A 109 7.18 14.08 14.67
CA LEU A 109 7.22 14.36 13.24
C LEU A 109 5.91 14.97 12.72
N ASN A 110 5.25 15.81 13.52
CA ASN A 110 3.96 16.43 13.16
C ASN A 110 4.09 17.64 12.22
N PHE A 111 4.92 17.52 11.17
CA PHE A 111 4.96 18.48 10.08
C PHE A 111 3.94 18.10 9.01
N PHE A 112 3.46 19.10 8.24
CA PHE A 112 2.58 18.85 7.10
C PHE A 112 3.15 17.78 6.16
N PHE A 113 4.44 17.90 5.83
CA PHE A 113 5.13 17.00 4.91
C PHE A 113 5.01 15.53 5.32
N PHE A 114 5.34 15.17 6.57
CA PHE A 114 5.29 13.77 7.01
C PHE A 114 3.86 13.22 7.08
N ARG A 115 2.90 14.06 7.49
CA ARG A 115 1.49 13.65 7.49
C ARG A 115 0.96 13.41 6.08
N PHE A 116 1.30 14.30 5.15
CA PHE A 116 0.94 14.17 3.74
C PHE A 116 1.62 12.97 3.09
N LEU A 117 2.92 12.79 3.33
CA LEU A 117 3.69 11.64 2.86
C LEU A 117 3.03 10.33 3.30
N GLN A 118 2.73 10.22 4.60
CA GLN A 118 2.22 9.00 5.22
C GLN A 118 0.78 8.67 4.84
N THR A 119 -0.10 9.68 4.83
CA THR A 119 -1.56 9.46 4.71
C THR A 119 -2.11 9.68 3.30
N VAL A 120 -1.33 10.30 2.40
CA VAL A 120 -1.72 10.53 1.00
C VAL A 120 -0.72 9.90 0.05
N LEU A 121 0.53 10.38 0.07
CA LEU A 121 1.47 10.09 -1.01
C LEU A 121 1.79 8.60 -1.11
N LEU A 122 2.18 7.97 0.01
CA LEU A 122 2.50 6.54 0.04
C LEU A 122 1.30 5.65 -0.38
N PRO A 123 0.11 5.74 0.26
CA PRO A 123 -1.03 4.93 -0.15
C PRO A 123 -1.43 5.12 -1.62
N VAL A 124 -1.41 6.35 -2.13
CA VAL A 124 -1.76 6.63 -3.54
C VAL A 124 -0.73 6.03 -4.49
N LEU A 125 0.56 6.23 -4.24
CA LEU A 125 1.63 5.63 -5.04
C LEU A 125 1.53 4.11 -5.03
N TYR A 126 1.28 3.50 -3.88
CA TYR A 126 1.17 2.06 -3.78
C TYR A 126 -0.04 1.51 -4.53
N LEU A 127 -1.19 2.20 -4.46
CA LEU A 127 -2.39 1.84 -5.22
C LEU A 127 -2.15 1.94 -6.74
N ILE A 128 -1.45 2.98 -7.20
CA ILE A 128 -1.06 3.13 -8.61
C ILE A 128 -0.14 1.99 -9.04
N MET A 129 0.89 1.69 -8.26
CA MET A 129 1.84 0.62 -8.57
C MET A 129 1.16 -0.75 -8.62
N LEU A 130 0.25 -1.05 -7.69
CA LEU A 130 -0.54 -2.29 -7.72
C LEU A 130 -1.36 -2.39 -9.00
N ARG A 131 -1.98 -1.30 -9.43
CA ARG A 131 -2.75 -1.27 -10.68
C ARG A 131 -1.86 -1.57 -11.89
N VAL A 132 -0.68 -0.95 -11.97
CA VAL A 132 0.28 -1.19 -13.04
C VAL A 132 0.76 -2.65 -13.05
N MET A 133 1.10 -3.20 -11.89
CA MET A 133 1.54 -4.59 -11.77
C MET A 133 0.45 -5.58 -12.21
N LEU A 134 -0.80 -5.36 -11.78
CA LEU A 134 -1.92 -6.22 -12.16
C LEU A 134 -2.19 -6.18 -13.67
N ILE A 135 -2.12 -5.00 -14.30
CA ILE A 135 -2.26 -4.86 -15.76
C ILE A 135 -1.10 -5.56 -16.49
N SER A 136 0.12 -5.42 -15.99
CA SER A 136 1.31 -6.07 -16.56
C SER A 136 1.28 -7.59 -16.46
N GLU A 137 0.50 -8.18 -15.55
CA GLU A 137 0.34 -9.63 -15.46
C GLU A 137 -0.61 -10.19 -16.52
N HIS A 138 -1.54 -9.37 -17.02
CA HIS A 138 -2.53 -9.78 -18.02
C HIS A 138 -2.02 -9.65 -19.48
N ASN A 139 -0.91 -8.95 -19.69
CA ASN A 139 -0.26 -8.75 -20.99
C ASN A 139 0.95 -9.67 -21.16
#